data_AF-X1AGX3-F1
#
_entry.id   AF-X1AGX3-F1
#
_cell.length_a   1.000
_cell.length_b   1.000
_cell.length_c   1.000
_cell.angle_alpha   90.00
_cell.angle_beta   90.00
_cell.angle_gamma   90.00
#
_symmetry.space_group_name_H-M   'P 1'
#
loop_
_entity.id
_entity.type
_entity.pdbx_description
1 polymer ?
#
loop_
_entity_poly.entity_id
_entity_poly.type
_entity_poly.pdbx_seq_one_letter_code
_entity_poly.pdbx_strand_id
1 'polypeptide(L)' 'VITLQLFLTKDDKVKFIEINPRFGGGVPLSIKAGANFPKWILQEMLGRETNIRFDNFKDRLIMLRYDGEVWL' A
#
# COMPACT_ATOMS: atom_id res chain seq x y z
N VAL A 1 -1.72 -3.17 -9.47
CA VAL A 1 -1.97 -2.75 -8.06
C VAL A 1 -3.30 -2.03 -7.97
N ILE A 2 -4.06 -2.27 -6.90
CA ILE A 2 -5.37 -1.65 -6.67
C ILE A 2 -5.35 -1.01 -5.28
N THR A 3 -5.93 0.19 -5.15
CA THR A 3 -6.19 0.85 -3.88
C THR A 3 -7.69 0.89 -3.65
N LEU A 4 -8.15 0.37 -2.52
CA LEU A 4 -9.54 0.45 -2.07
C LEU A 4 -9.66 1.54 -1.02
N GLN A 5 -10.62 2.45 -1.18
CA GLN A 5 -10.92 3.47 -0.18
C GLN A 5 -12.23 3.12 0.54
N LEU A 6 -12.16 3.01 1.87
CA LEU A 6 -13.23 2.51 2.73
C LEU A 6 -13.35 3.38 3.99
N PHE A 7 -14.53 3.42 4.60
CA PHE A 7 -14.74 3.86 5.99
C PHE A 7 -15.13 2.68 6.87
N LEU A 8 -14.56 2.61 8.08
CA LEU A 8 -15.11 1.79 9.17
C LEU A 8 -16.04 2.69 9.99
N THR A 9 -17.31 2.34 10.06
CA THR A 9 -18.31 3.10 10.83
C THR A 9 -18.27 2.75 12.32
N LYS A 10 -18.94 3.55 13.16
CA LYS A 10 -19.03 3.31 14.61
C LYS A 10 -19.77 2.00 14.98
N ASP A 11 -20.59 1.48 14.08
CA ASP A 11 -21.30 0.21 14.22
C ASP A 11 -20.58 -0.95 13.50
N ASP A 12 -19.26 -0.86 13.35
CA ASP A 12 -18.37 -1.87 12.76
C ASP A 12 -18.73 -2.29 11.33
N LYS A 13 -19.36 -1.41 10.55
CA LYS A 13 -19.65 -1.65 9.13
C LYS A 13 -18.57 -1.06 8.25
N VAL A 14 -18.13 -1.83 7.26
CA VAL A 14 -17.26 -1.34 6.19
C VAL A 14 -18.13 -0.69 5.10
N LYS A 15 -17.88 0.58 4.81
CA LYS A 15 -18.52 1.33 3.72
C LYS A 15 -17.51 1.57 2.60
N PHE A 16 -17.86 1.12 1.40
CA PHE A 16 -17.08 1.33 0.20
C PHE A 16 -17.26 2.76 -0.35
N ILE A 17 -16.16 3.34 -0.85
CA ILE A 17 -16.16 4.65 -1.50
C ILE A 17 -15.76 4.50 -2.96
N GLU A 18 -14.54 4.02 -3.22
CA GLU A 18 -13.99 3.93 -4.58
C GLU A 18 -12.91 2.87 -4.73
N ILE A 19 -12.70 2.44 -5.98
CA ILE A 19 -11.57 1.62 -6.42
C ILE A 19 -10.69 2.47 -7.31
N ASN A 20 -9.40 2.57 -6.96
CA ASN A 20 -8.39 3.17 -7.81
C ASN A 20 -7.48 2.06 -8.36
N PRO A 21 -7.49 1.78 -9.68
CA PRO A 21 -6.62 0.77 -10.30
C PRO A 21 -5.19 1.30 -10.47
N ARG A 22 -4.64 1.89 -9.40
CA ARG A 22 -3.30 2.47 -9.31
C ARG A 22 -2.82 2.47 -7.86
N PHE A 23 -1.57 2.87 -7.66
CA PHE A 23 -1.08 3.23 -6.34
C PHE A 23 -1.82 4.46 -5.80
N GLY A 24 -2.31 4.35 -4.56
CA GLY A 24 -2.86 5.46 -3.80
C GLY A 24 -1.76 6.27 -3.12
N GLY A 25 -2.08 7.50 -2.68
CA GLY A 25 -1.11 8.38 -2.02
C GLY A 25 -0.54 7.78 -0.73
N GLY A 26 -1.22 6.84 -0.08
CA GLY A 26 -0.75 6.15 1.13
C GLY A 26 0.24 5.01 0.89
N VAL A 27 0.57 4.67 -0.37
CA VAL A 27 1.43 3.51 -0.69
C VAL A 27 2.79 3.49 0.03
N PRO A 28 3.49 4.61 0.32
CA PRO A 28 4.78 4.54 1.01
C PRO A 28 4.68 3.86 2.38
N LEU A 29 3.56 4.05 3.11
CA LEU A 29 3.31 3.37 4.38
C LEU A 29 3.17 1.86 4.19
N SER A 30 2.39 1.42 3.20
CA SER A 30 2.21 -0.01 2.89
C SER A 30 3.53 -0.68 2.55
N ILE A 31 4.37 -0.04 1.72
CA ILE A 31 5.71 -0.54 1.37
C ILE A 31 6.58 -0.62 2.62
N LYS A 32 6.60 0.44 3.45
CA LYS A 32 7.38 0.45 4.69
C LYS A 32 6.91 -0.57 5.72
N ALA A 33 5.62 -0.89 5.73
CA ALA A 33 5.04 -1.94 6.56
C ALA A 33 5.41 -3.35 6.09
N GLY A 34 5.94 -3.53 4.87
CA GLY A 34 6.41 -4.82 4.36
C GLY A 34 5.76 -5.27 3.06
N ALA A 35 4.78 -4.52 2.53
CA ALA A 35 4.16 -4.81 1.25
C ALA A 35 5.08 -4.37 0.09
N ASN A 36 6.06 -5.20 -0.25
CA ASN A 36 7.10 -4.88 -1.22
C ASN A 36 6.62 -4.98 -2.68
N PHE A 37 5.63 -4.14 -3.02
CA PHE A 37 5.07 -4.04 -4.36
C PHE A 37 6.13 -3.83 -5.46
N PRO A 38 7.14 -2.95 -5.29
CA PRO A 38 8.16 -2.78 -6.34
C PRO A 38 8.89 -4.08 -6.68
N LYS A 39 9.28 -4.86 -5.65
CA LYS A 39 9.93 -6.15 -5.85
C LYS A 39 8.99 -7.15 -6.53
N TRP A 40 7.74 -7.25 -6.08
CA TRP A 40 6.77 -8.20 -6.64
C TRP A 40 6.45 -7.89 -8.10
N ILE A 41 6.24 -6.62 -8.43
CA ILE A 41 6.02 -6.17 -9.81
C ILE A 41 7.24 -6.52 -10.68
N LEU A 42 8.45 -6.24 -10.20
CA LEU A 42 9.67 -6.57 -10.95
C LEU A 42 9.82 -8.09 -11.15
N GLN A 43 9.53 -8.89 -10.13
CA GLN A 43 9.57 -10.36 -10.23
C GLN A 43 8.56 -10.87 -11.27
N GLU A 44 7.34 -10.37 -11.23
CA GLU A 44 6.27 -10.70 -12.19
C GLU A 44 6.70 -10.34 -13.63
N MET A 45 7.23 -9.13 -13.84
CA MET A 45 7.74 -8.69 -15.14
C MET A 45 8.90 -9.55 -15.66
N LEU A 46 9.67 -10.18 -14.77
CA LEU A 46 10.76 -11.08 -15.10
C LEU A 46 10.33 -12.55 -15.22
N GLY A 47 9.02 -12.84 -15.15
CA GLY A 47 8.50 -14.21 -15.20
C GLY A 47 8.89 -15.06 -13.99
N ARG A 48 9.24 -14.44 -12.87
CA ARG A 48 9.60 -15.13 -11.62
C ARG A 48 8.36 -15.28 -10.74
N GLU A 49 8.28 -16.39 -10.02
CA GLU A 49 7.22 -16.57 -9.02
C GLU A 49 7.31 -15.51 -7.91
N THR A 50 6.16 -14.92 -7.60
CA THR A 50 5.99 -13.95 -6.52
C THR A 50 5.32 -14.62 -5.34
N ASN A 51 6.07 -14.87 -4.27
CA ASN A 51 5.48 -15.31 -3.00
C ASN A 51 5.06 -14.07 -2.19
N ILE A 52 3.80 -13.64 -2.38
CA ILE A 52 3.20 -12.54 -1.61
C ILE A 52 2.61 -13.14 -0.34
N ARG A 53 3.29 -12.92 0.79
CA ARG A 53 2.80 -13.32 2.11
C ARG A 53 2.06 -12.18 2.79
N PHE A 54 0.92 -12.49 3.42
CA PHE A 54 0.07 -11.52 4.13
C PHE A 54 0.35 -11.41 5.64
N ASP A 55 1.30 -12.18 6.15
CA ASP A 55 1.54 -12.39 7.59
C ASP A 55 2.67 -11.55 8.19
N ASN A 56 3.36 -10.74 7.38
CA ASN A 56 4.56 -10.00 7.79
C ASN A 56 4.41 -8.47 7.66
N PHE A 57 3.19 -7.95 7.67
CA PHE A 57 2.98 -6.50 7.70
C PHE A 57 3.15 -5.97 9.12
N LYS A 58 3.97 -4.93 9.26
CA LYS A 58 4.19 -4.25 10.54
C LYS A 58 2.94 -3.49 10.96
N ASP A 59 2.28 -4.02 11.98
CA ASP A 59 1.15 -3.38 12.64
C ASP A 59 1.56 -2.12 13.42
N ARG A 60 0.59 -1.20 13.62
CA ARG A 60 0.74 0.07 14.36
C ARG A 60 1.89 0.96 13.89
N LEU A 61 2.30 0.84 12.63
CA LEU A 61 3.26 1.74 12.01
C LEU A 61 2.59 3.08 11.67
N ILE A 62 3.16 4.18 12.17
CA ILE A 62 2.70 5.54 11.90
C ILE A 62 3.63 6.18 10.85
N MET A 63 3.03 6.80 9.84
CA MET A 63 3.76 7.62 8.86
C MET A 63 3.37 9.09 9.03
N LEU A 64 4.38 9.93 9.25
CA LEU A 64 4.27 11.38 9.09
C LEU A 64 4.85 11.75 7.73
N ARG A 65 4.20 12.67 7.03
CA ARG A 65 4.71 13.23 5.77
C ARG A 65 4.90 14.72 5.94
N TYR A 66 5.94 15.23 5.29
CA TYR A 66 6.21 16.64 5.14
C TYR A 66 6.56 16.90 3.67
N ASP A 67 6.30 18.11 3.20
CA ASP A 67 6.73 18.53 1.88
C ASP A 67 8.16 19.05 1.94
N GLY A 68 8.98 18.64 0.97
CA GLY A 68 10.37 19.04 0.86
C GLY A 68 10.76 19.22 -0.60
N GLU A 69 11.75 20.07 -0.83
CA GLU A 69 12.24 20.46 -2.15
C GLU A 69 13.68 19.98 -2.36
N VAL A 70 14.01 19.64 -3.60
CA VAL A 70 15.37 19.28 -4.02
C VAL A 70 15.71 20.16 -5.21
N TRP A 71 16.79 20.92 -5.09
CA TRP A 71 17.33 21.81 -6.14
C TRP A 71 18.61 21.20 -6.71
N LEU A 72 18.80 21.34 -8.03
CA LEU A 72 19.97 20.82 -8.76
C LEU A 72 21.00 21.91 -9.01
#